data_AF-A0AAV0IRV3-F1
#
_entry.id   AF-A0AAV0IRV3-F1
#
_cell.length_a   1.000
_cell.length_b   1.000
_cell.length_c   1.000
_cell.angle_alpha   90.00
_cell.angle_beta   90.00
_cell.angle_gamma   90.00
#
_symmetry.space_group_name_H-M   'P 1'
#
loop_
_entity.id
_entity.type
_entity.pdbx_description
1 polymer ?
#
loop_
_entity_poly.entity_id
_entity_poly.type
_entity_poly.pdbx_seq_one_letter_code
_entity_poly.pdbx_strand_id
1 'polypeptide(L)'
;MEEVFSCLSKTGGLIEGIINDCLGLPTGVIQQFNSDRNWDFMVARRYFPATEEEDRGITAHQDGNSLTFVIQDDAGGLEVCKNGEWILATPTPGAIIVNV
;
A
#
# COMPACT_ATOMS: atom_id res chain seq x y z
N MET A 1 5.87 7.64 -15.03
CA MET A 1 6.06 6.52 -14.08
C MET A 1 7.20 6.81 -13.11
N GLU A 2 8.38 7.22 -13.58
CA GLU A 2 9.51 7.59 -12.69
C GLU A 2 9.18 8.74 -11.73
N GLU A 3 8.50 9.79 -12.20
CA GLU A 3 8.07 10.89 -11.34
C GLU A 3 7.11 10.43 -10.24
N VAL A 4 6.09 9.65 -10.60
CA VAL A 4 5.13 9.06 -9.65
C VAL A 4 5.85 8.21 -8.61
N PHE A 5 6.77 7.35 -9.06
CA PHE A 5 7.59 6.53 -8.16
C PHE A 5 8.39 7.40 -7.19
N SER A 6 9.09 8.42 -7.69
CA SER A 6 9.86 9.35 -6.85
C SER A 6 8.98 10.08 -5.82
N CYS A 7 7.78 10.52 -6.22
CA CYS A 7 6.82 11.15 -5.32
C CYS A 7 6.33 10.19 -4.23
N LEU A 8 6.01 8.95 -4.58
CA LEU A 8 5.56 7.93 -3.63
C LEU A 8 6.67 7.52 -2.66
N SER A 9 7.91 7.33 -3.11
CA SER A 9 9.04 7.03 -2.22
C SER A 9 9.29 8.16 -1.21
N LYS A 10 9.22 9.44 -1.64
CA LYS A 10 9.32 10.58 -0.73
C LYS A 10 8.17 10.63 0.28
N THR A 11 6.96 10.31 -0.19
CA THR A 11 5.77 10.22 0.68
C THR A 11 5.94 9.10 1.71
N GLY A 12 6.51 7.95 1.32
CA GLY A 12 6.87 6.86 2.22
C GLY A 12 7.77 7.32 3.36
N GLY A 13 8.88 7.99 3.05
CA GLY A 13 9.79 8.51 4.07
C GLY A 13 9.15 9.53 5.02
N LEU A 14 8.20 10.35 4.54
CA LEU A 14 7.42 11.24 5.39
C LEU A 14 6.50 10.47 6.34
N ILE A 15 5.77 9.47 5.82
CA ILE A 15 4.87 8.65 6.63
C ILE A 15 5.65 7.83 7.66
N GLU A 16 6.80 7.26 7.30
CA GLU A 16 7.69 6.58 8.25
C GLU A 16 8.07 7.48 9.42
N GLY A 17 8.33 8.76 9.17
CA GLY A 17 8.58 9.74 10.24
C GLY A 17 7.37 10.02 11.11
N ILE A 18 6.19 10.17 10.52
CA ILE A 18 4.95 10.35 11.27
C ILE A 18 4.68 9.12 12.15
N ILE A 19 4.84 7.91 11.61
CA ILE A 19 4.68 6.67 12.38
C ILE A 19 5.70 6.60 13.51
N ASN A 20 6.95 6.95 13.25
CA ASN A 20 8.02 6.98 14.26
C ASN A 20 7.63 7.87 15.46
N ASP A 21 7.12 9.06 15.17
CA ASP A 21 6.69 10.03 16.18
C ASP A 21 5.42 9.55 16.92
N CYS A 22 4.43 9.02 16.19
CA CYS A 22 3.21 8.46 16.78
C CYS A 22 3.47 7.28 17.73
N LEU A 23 4.51 6.50 17.47
CA LEU A 23 4.95 5.40 18.33
C LEU A 23 5.84 5.84 19.49
N GLY A 24 6.22 7.12 19.56
CA GLY A 24 7.11 7.66 20.60
C GLY A 24 8.55 7.13 20.51
N LEU A 25 8.98 6.73 19.31
CA LEU A 25 10.34 6.24 19.09
C LEU A 25 11.35 7.40 19.10
N PRO A 26 12.63 7.13 19.41
CA PRO A 26 13.70 8.09 19.13
C PRO A 26 13.63 8.56 17.68
N THR A 27 14.02 9.82 17.44
CA THR A 27 13.92 10.44 16.12
C THR A 27 14.62 9.60 15.05
N GLY A 28 13.88 9.26 14.00
CA GLY A 28 14.44 8.67 12.77
C GLY A 28 14.66 7.16 12.79
N VAL A 29 14.21 6.43 13.81
CA VAL A 29 14.44 4.97 13.92
C VAL A 29 13.86 4.22 12.73
N ILE A 30 12.60 4.50 12.35
CA ILE A 30 11.96 3.81 11.22
C ILE A 30 12.62 4.19 9.90
N GLN A 31 12.90 5.47 9.67
CA GLN A 31 13.56 5.91 8.42
C GLN A 31 14.98 5.36 8.32
N GLN A 32 15.70 5.20 9.44
CA GLN A 32 17.02 4.59 9.44
C GLN A 32 16.92 3.09 9.13
N PHE A 33 15.96 2.39 9.72
CA PHE A 33 15.69 0.99 9.43
C PHE A 33 15.40 0.76 7.95
N ASN A 34 14.59 1.63 7.34
CA ASN A 34 14.21 1.53 5.93
C ASN A 34 15.04 2.46 5.01
N SER A 35 16.29 2.75 5.38
CA SER A 35 17.15 3.69 4.64
C SER A 35 17.69 3.13 3.33
N ASP A 36 17.85 1.81 3.23
CA ASP A 36 18.11 1.14 1.94
C ASP A 36 16.79 0.97 1.17
N ARG A 37 16.60 1.82 0.17
CA ARG A 37 15.40 1.86 -0.67
C ARG A 37 15.51 0.99 -1.92
N ASN A 38 16.53 0.13 -2.05
CA ASN A 38 16.71 -0.71 -3.24
C ASN A 38 15.57 -1.73 -3.45
N TRP A 39 14.77 -1.99 -2.40
CA TRP A 39 13.58 -2.83 -2.44
C TRP A 39 12.28 -2.03 -2.65
N ASP A 40 12.34 -0.72 -2.85
CA ASP A 40 11.18 0.02 -3.33
C ASP A 40 10.86 -0.42 -4.76
N PHE A 41 9.62 -0.83 -4.98
CA PHE A 41 9.14 -1.14 -6.32
C PHE A 41 7.70 -0.65 -6.49
N MET A 42 7.29 -0.49 -7.75
CA MET A 42 5.94 -0.13 -8.12
C MET A 42 5.44 -1.10 -9.18
N VAL A 43 4.22 -1.60 -8.99
CA VAL A 43 3.58 -2.52 -9.92
C VAL A 43 2.25 -1.95 -10.38
N ALA A 44 2.02 -1.99 -11.69
CA ALA A 44 0.71 -1.76 -12.26
C ALA A 44 0.00 -3.11 -12.42
N ARG A 45 -1.21 -3.23 -11.86
CA ARG A 45 -2.07 -4.40 -12.00
C ARG A 45 -3.27 -4.03 -12.88
N ARG A 46 -3.68 -4.96 -13.74
CA ARG A 46 -4.94 -4.88 -14.47
C ARG A 46 -5.67 -6.20 -14.24
N TYR A 47 -6.88 -6.12 -13.73
CA TYR A 47 -7.76 -7.27 -13.54
C TYR A 47 -8.85 -7.25 -14.61
N PHE A 48 -9.20 -8.42 -15.12
CA PHE A 48 -10.34 -8.58 -16.01
C PHE A 48 -11.63 -8.70 -15.18
N PRO A 49 -12.81 -8.41 -15.76
CA PRO A 49 -14.08 -8.64 -15.08
C PRO A 49 -14.19 -10.08 -14.58
N ALA A 50 -14.70 -10.24 -13.35
CA ALA A 50 -14.92 -11.55 -12.75
C ALA A 50 -15.90 -12.40 -13.60
N THR A 51 -15.68 -13.71 -13.60
CA THR A 51 -16.59 -14.71 -14.17
C THR A 51 -17.03 -15.69 -13.08
N GLU A 52 -17.97 -16.59 -13.39
CA GLU A 52 -18.39 -17.63 -12.44
C GLU A 52 -17.26 -18.59 -12.08
N GLU A 53 -16.28 -18.78 -12.96
CA GLU A 53 -15.15 -19.68 -12.77
C GLU A 53 -13.92 -18.96 -12.18
N GLU A 54 -13.80 -17.65 -12.41
CA GLU A 54 -12.66 -16.83 -12.02
C GLU A 54 -13.13 -15.51 -11.40
N ASP A 55 -13.30 -15.49 -10.08
CA ASP A 55 -13.70 -14.32 -9.29
C ASP A 55 -12.56 -13.76 -8.42
N ARG A 56 -11.39 -14.42 -8.41
CA ARG A 56 -10.23 -14.04 -7.60
C ARG A 56 -9.15 -13.38 -8.44
N GLY A 57 -8.94 -12.08 -8.20
CA GLY A 57 -7.84 -11.33 -8.82
C GLY A 57 -6.46 -11.71 -8.26
N ILE A 58 -6.30 -11.63 -6.93
CA ILE A 58 -5.08 -12.06 -6.21
C ILE A 58 -5.49 -12.79 -4.93
N THR A 59 -4.73 -13.81 -4.54
CA THR A 59 -4.99 -14.55 -3.31
C THR A 59 -4.69 -13.70 -2.08
N ALA A 60 -5.35 -14.00 -0.96
CA ALA A 60 -5.06 -13.37 0.33
C ALA A 60 -3.55 -13.47 0.67
N HIS A 61 -2.94 -12.35 1.02
CA HIS A 61 -1.52 -12.24 1.38
C HIS A 61 -1.28 -11.00 2.25
N GLN A 62 -0.05 -10.89 2.76
CA GLN A 62 0.51 -9.67 3.31
C GLN A 62 1.67 -9.23 2.43
N ASP A 63 1.89 -7.93 2.33
CA ASP A 63 3.06 -7.38 1.63
C ASP A 63 4.33 -7.68 2.43
N GLY A 64 5.46 -7.84 1.73
CA GLY A 64 6.77 -8.03 2.36
C GLY A 64 7.49 -6.71 2.70
N ASN A 65 6.84 -5.58 2.44
CA ASN A 65 7.41 -4.24 2.50
C ASN A 65 7.03 -3.57 3.82
N SER A 66 7.76 -2.51 4.23
CA SER A 66 7.40 -1.74 5.42
C SER A 66 6.14 -0.89 5.27
N LEU A 67 5.85 -0.44 4.05
CA LEU A 67 4.68 0.37 3.69
C LEU A 67 4.29 0.07 2.23
N THR A 68 3.00 -0.02 1.94
CA THR A 68 2.48 -0.05 0.56
C THR A 68 1.45 1.05 0.34
N PHE A 69 1.59 1.72 -0.81
CA PHE A 69 0.60 2.65 -1.32
C PHE A 69 -0.22 1.97 -2.41
N VAL A 70 -1.55 1.96 -2.25
CA VAL A 70 -2.47 1.44 -3.27
C VAL A 70 -3.29 2.59 -3.83
N ILE A 71 -3.19 2.76 -5.15
CA ILE A 71 -3.98 3.70 -5.94
C ILE A 71 -4.91 2.85 -6.82
N GLN A 72 -6.21 3.10 -6.73
CA GLN A 72 -7.23 2.35 -7.44
C GLN A 72 -7.96 3.25 -8.44
N ASP A 73 -8.48 2.65 -9.50
CA ASP A 73 -9.53 3.25 -10.32
C ASP A 73 -10.90 3.08 -9.64
N ASP A 74 -11.98 3.41 -10.35
CA ASP A 74 -13.35 3.33 -9.85
C ASP A 74 -13.95 1.92 -9.90
N ALA A 75 -13.25 0.93 -10.47
CA ALA A 75 -13.75 -0.45 -10.55
C ALA A 75 -13.71 -1.16 -9.19
N GLY A 76 -12.73 -0.83 -8.34
CA GLY A 76 -12.59 -1.39 -6.99
C GLY A 76 -12.16 -2.85 -6.94
N GLY A 77 -12.62 -3.59 -5.92
CA GLY A 77 -12.33 -5.02 -5.74
C GLY A 77 -11.21 -5.37 -4.74
N LEU A 78 -10.58 -4.37 -4.10
CA LEU A 78 -9.67 -4.63 -2.98
C LEU A 78 -10.47 -4.92 -1.71
N GLU A 79 -10.18 -6.05 -1.08
CA GLU A 79 -10.67 -6.38 0.25
C GLU A 79 -9.50 -6.50 1.23
N VAL A 80 -9.70 -6.01 2.45
CA VAL A 80 -8.70 -6.08 3.53
C VAL A 80 -9.26 -6.92 4.66
N CYS A 81 -8.51 -7.92 5.10
CA CYS A 81 -8.88 -8.73 6.25
C CYS A 81 -8.41 -8.05 7.55
N LYS A 82 -9.36 -7.69 8.42
CA LYS A 82 -9.09 -7.13 9.75
C LYS A 82 -9.85 -7.94 10.80
N ASN A 83 -9.13 -8.50 11.76
CA ASN A 83 -9.71 -9.34 12.83
C ASN A 83 -10.56 -10.52 12.30
N GLY A 84 -10.18 -11.10 11.15
CA GLY A 84 -10.89 -12.21 10.52
C GLY A 84 -12.07 -11.80 9.64
N GLU A 85 -12.39 -10.51 9.55
CA GLU A 85 -13.45 -9.98 8.70
C GLU A 85 -12.86 -9.29 7.47
N TRP A 86 -13.44 -9.60 6.30
CA TRP A 86 -13.08 -8.95 5.04
C TRP A 86 -13.86 -7.65 4.89
N ILE A 87 -13.14 -6.56 4.64
CA ILE A 87 -13.68 -5.21 4.50
C ILE A 87 -13.35 -4.73 3.09
N LEU A 88 -14.39 -4.36 2.34
CA LEU A 88 -14.22 -3.75 1.02
C LEU A 88 -13.59 -2.37 1.14
N ALA A 89 -12.41 -2.18 0.55
CA ALA A 89 -11.80 -0.88 0.39
C ALA A 89 -12.44 -0.16 -0.81
N THR A 90 -13.52 0.57 -0.54
CA THR A 90 -14.28 1.28 -1.58
C THR A 90 -13.43 2.38 -2.23
N PRO A 91 -13.26 2.41 -3.56
CA PRO A 91 -12.54 3.47 -4.24
C PRO A 91 -13.08 4.85 -3.86
N THR A 92 -12.18 5.73 -3.44
CA THR A 92 -12.52 7.11 -3.08
C THR A 92 -11.68 8.05 -3.95
N PRO A 93 -12.29 8.91 -4.78
CA PRO A 93 -11.55 9.82 -5.66
C PRO A 93 -10.55 10.68 -4.88
N GLY A 94 -9.29 10.66 -5.31
CA GLY A 94 -8.20 11.40 -4.68
C GLY A 94 -7.62 10.79 -3.40
N ALA A 95 -8.15 9.64 -2.94
CA ALA A 95 -7.58 8.92 -1.81
C ALA A 95 -6.46 7.96 -2.24
N ILE A 96 -5.50 7.75 -1.34
CA ILE A 96 -4.49 6.69 -1.45
C ILE A 96 -4.66 5.79 -0.23
N ILE A 97 -4.74 4.49 -0.46
CA ILE A 97 -4.75 3.52 0.64
C ILE A 97 -3.30 3.29 1.06
N VAL A 98 -3.06 3.28 2.37
CA VAL A 98 -1.76 2.99 2.96
C VAL A 98 -1.92 1.73 3.82
N ASN A 99 -1.07 0.73 3.56
CA ASN A 99 -0.92 -0.43 4.44
C ASN A 99 0.47 -0.43 5.09
N VAL A 100 0.58 -1.17 6.19
CA VAL A 100 1.78 -1.37 7.02
C VAL A 100 1.95 -2.86 7.25
#